data_AF-A0A7V9DR02-F1
#
_entry.id   AF-A0A7V9DR02-F1
#
_cell.length_a   1.000
_cell.length_b   1.000
_cell.length_c   1.000
_cell.angle_alpha   90.00
_cell.angle_beta   90.00
_cell.angle_gamma   90.00
#
_symmetry.space_group_name_H-M   'P 1'
#
loop_
_entity.id
_entity.type
_entity.pdbx_description
1 polymer ?
#
loop_
_entity_poly.entity_id
_entity_poly.type
_entity_poly.pdbx_seq_one_letter_code
_entity_poly.pdbx_strand_id
1 'polypeptide(L)' 'MPELVFVRGGTVPYEQAWTEQRRLHAARVVGDAPDTVLLLQHPPVYT' A
#
# COMPACT_ATOMS: atom_id res chain seq x y z
N MET A 1 15.79 -13.86 -0.29
CA MET A 1 14.76 -12.90 -0.76
C MET A 1 14.26 -12.16 0.46
N PRO A 2 14.14 -10.82 0.45
CA PRO A 2 13.54 -10.10 1.58
C PRO A 2 12.12 -10.62 1.80
N GLU A 3 11.69 -10.63 3.06
CA GLU A 3 10.33 -11.03 3.45
C GLU A 3 9.30 -10.15 2.75
N LEU A 4 8.24 -10.77 2.22
CA LEU A 4 7.16 -10.09 1.51
C LEU A 4 5.89 -10.12 2.36
N VAL A 5 5.36 -8.94 2.70
CA VAL A 5 4.15 -8.80 3.51
C VAL A 5 2.93 -8.58 2.62
N PHE A 6 1.83 -9.29 2.92
CA PHE A 6 0.55 -9.14 2.23
C PHE A 6 -0.48 -8.47 3.13
N VAL A 7 -1.08 -7.38 2.65
CA VAL A 7 -2.15 -6.65 3.35
C VAL A 7 -3.44 -6.72 2.53
N ARG A 8 -4.54 -7.11 3.17
CA ARG A 8 -5.89 -7.10 2.57
C ARG A 8 -6.65 -5.88 3.08
N GLY A 9 -6.79 -4.86 2.24
CA GLY A 9 -7.36 -3.55 2.59
C GLY A 9 -8.87 -3.43 2.39
N GLY A 10 -9.52 -4.40 1.74
CA GLY A 10 -10.95 -4.30 1.41
C GLY A 10 -11.24 -3.17 0.42
N THR A 11 -12.42 -2.56 0.53
CA THR A 11 -12.80 -1.42 -0.32
C THR A 11 -12.39 -0.10 0.35
N VAL A 12 -11.51 0.66 -0.30
CA VAL A 12 -10.95 1.91 0.23
C VAL A 12 -10.96 3.02 -0.83
N PRO A 13 -11.23 4.28 -0.46
CA PRO A 13 -11.06 5.44 -1.36
C PRO A 13 -9.64 5.52 -1.92
N TYR A 14 -9.51 5.96 -3.17
CA TYR A 14 -8.23 6.03 -3.88
C TYR A 14 -7.18 6.87 -3.13
N GLU A 15 -7.53 8.10 -2.75
CA GLU A 15 -6.62 9.01 -2.04
C GLU A 15 -6.14 8.46 -0.69
N GLN A 16 -6.98 7.70 0.01
CA GLN A 16 -6.60 7.07 1.27
C GLN A 16 -5.58 5.96 1.02
N ALA A 17 -5.81 5.10 0.02
CA ALA A 17 -4.87 4.06 -0.35
C ALA A 17 -3.55 4.64 -0.87
N TRP A 18 -3.60 5.73 -1.66
CA TRP A 18 -2.42 6.41 -2.16
C TRP A 18 -1.59 7.04 -1.05
N THR A 19 -2.25 7.63 -0.05
CA THR A 19 -1.57 8.13 1.16
C THR A 19 -0.82 7.00 1.88
N GLU A 20 -1.45 5.84 2.04
CA GLU A 20 -0.83 4.67 2.68
C GLU A 20 0.34 4.11 1.84
N GLN A 21 0.17 4.04 0.51
CA GLN A 21 1.25 3.67 -0.40
C GLN A 21 2.47 4.58 -0.24
N ARG A 22 2.28 5.91 -0.16
CA ARG A 22 3.38 6.87 0.06
C ARG A 22 4.07 6.65 1.41
N ARG A 23 3.31 6.37 2.46
CA ARG A 23 3.85 6.07 3.80
C ARG A 23 4.70 4.80 3.78
N LEU A 24 4.18 3.71 3.22
CA LEU A 24 4.89 2.43 3.10
C LEU A 24 6.14 2.55 2.21
N HIS A 25 6.02 3.29 1.10
CA HIS A 25 7.15 3.55 0.22
C HIS A 25 8.27 4.31 0.95
N ALA A 26 7.93 5.36 1.70
CA ALA A 26 8.93 6.10 2.48
C ALA A 26 9.65 5.21 3.50
N ALA A 27 8.91 4.36 4.23
CA ALA A 27 9.49 3.39 5.18
C ALA A 27 10.38 2.36 4.47
N ARG A 28 9.97 1.89 3.29
CA ARG A 28 10.76 0.93 2.51
C ARG A 28 12.06 1.52 1.97
N VAL A 29 12.04 2.78 1.52
CA VAL A 29 13.21 3.49 0.99
C VAL A 29 14.31 3.62 2.04
N VAL A 30 13.94 3.89 3.30
CA VAL A 30 14.91 4.01 4.41
C VAL A 30 15.29 2.66 5.03
N GLY A 31 14.63 1.57 4.64
CA GLY A 31 14.91 0.22 5.12
C GLY A 31 14.19 -0.17 6.42
N ASP A 32 13.21 0.61 6.85
CA ASP A 32 12.45 0.39 8.10
C ASP A 32 11.23 -0.53 7.92
N ALA A 33 10.93 -0.95 6.69
CA ALA A 33 9.81 -1.84 6.37
C ALA A 33 10.16 -2.84 5.27
N PRO A 34 9.58 -4.06 5.32
CA PRO A 34 9.70 -5.05 4.24
C PRO A 34 8.95 -4.62 2.97
N ASP A 35 9.21 -5.34 1.87
CA ASP A 35 8.39 -5.21 0.66
C ASP A 35 6.94 -5.58 0.98
N THR A 36 5.98 -4.79 0.48
CA THR A 36 4.56 -4.93 0.84
C THR A 36 3.68 -4.99 -0.41
N VAL A 37 2.78 -5.97 -0.45
CA VAL A 37 1.71 -6.09 -1.44
C VAL A 37 0.38 -5.66 -0.80
N LEU A 38 -0.22 -4.61 -1.34
CA LEU A 38 -1.57 -4.17 -0.97
C LEU A 38 -2.60 -4.78 -1.92
N LEU A 39 -3.55 -5.55 -1.38
CA LEU A 39 -4.69 -6.11 -2.11
C LEU A 39 -5.97 -5.41 -1.63
N LEU A 40 -6.59 -4.64 -2.52
CA LEU A 40 -7.72 -3.77 -2.19
C LEU A 40 -8.61 -3.51 -3.42
N GLN A 41 -9.76 -2.89 -3.18
CA GLN A 41 -10.70 -2.41 -4.19
C GLN A 41 -10.92 -0.91 -4.00
N HIS A 42 -11.17 -0.18 -5.08
CA HIS A 42 -11.60 1.21 -5.01
C HIS A 42 -13.08 1.33 -5.37
N PRO A 43 -13.83 2.25 -4.74
CA PRO A 43 -15.04 2.78 -5.36
C PRO A 43 -14.74 3.34 -6.76
N PRO A 44 -15.74 3.49 -7.66
CA PRO A 44 -15.53 4.05 -8.99
C PRO A 44 -14.77 5.38 -8.95
N VAL A 45 -13.65 5.43 -9.66
CA VAL A 45 -12.73 6.56 -9.67
C VAL A 45 -12.02 6.63 -11.01
N TYR A 46 -11.82 7.84 -11.54
CA TYR A 46 -10.85 8.10 -12.60
C TYR A 46 -9.54 8.54 -11.94
N THR A 47 -8.44 7.95 -12.39
CA THR A 47 -7.11 8.10 -11.81
C THR A 47 -6.21 8.94 -12.70
#